data_AF-A0A3P5Y767-F1
#
_entry.id   AF-A0A3P5Y767-F1
#
_cell.length_a   1.000
_cell.length_b   1.000
_cell.length_c   1.000
_cell.angle_alpha   90.00
_cell.angle_beta   90.00
_cell.angle_gamma   90.00
#
_symmetry.space_group_name_H-M   'P 1'
#
loop_
_entity.id
_entity.type
_entity.pdbx_description
1 polymer ?
#
loop_
_entity_poly.entity_id
_entity_poly.type
_entity_poly.pdbx_seq_one_letter_code
_entity_poly.pdbx_strand_id
1 'polypeptide(L)' 'MEERAMYSLKQAVTEDPEDAVRWHQVGLHCLCSQQYKLSQKYLNPAAYLNVKLMEKE' A
#
# COMPACT_ATOMS: atom_id res chain seq x y z
N MET A 1 -3.65 16.47 10.21
CA MET A 1 -2.84 15.32 10.70
C MET A 1 -2.91 14.17 9.70
N GLU A 2 -4.10 13.85 9.22
CA GLU A 2 -4.37 12.81 8.21
C GLU A 2 -3.60 13.00 6.89
N GLU A 3 -3.49 14.24 6.38
CA GLU A 3 -2.67 14.52 5.19
C GLU A 3 -1.18 14.20 5.37
N ARG A 4 -0.62 14.40 6.56
CA ARG A 4 0.79 14.07 6.82
C ARG A 4 1.01 12.57 6.86
N ALA A 5 0.08 11.82 7.46
CA ALA A 5 0.12 10.36 7.46
C ALA A 5 0.07 9.81 6.03
N MET A 6 -0.84 10.34 5.20
CA MET A 6 -0.94 9.95 3.80
C MET A 6 0.32 10.31 2.99
N TYR A 7 0.93 11.46 3.25
CA TYR A 7 2.18 11.87 2.58
C TYR A 7 3.34 10.92 2.91
N SER A 8 3.55 10.63 4.20
CA SER A 8 4.59 9.69 4.64
C SER A 8 4.37 8.29 4.08
N LEU A 9 3.12 7.82 4.05
CA LEU A 9 2.75 6.51 3.48
C LEU A 9 3.02 6.43 1.96
N LYS A 10 2.69 7.48 1.21
CA LYS A 10 3.01 7.55 -0.23
C LYS A 10 4.52 7.60 -0.50
N GLN A 11 5.25 8.33 0.33
CA GLN A 11 6.71 8.38 0.24
C GLN A 11 7.31 6.99 0.48
N ALA A 12 6.82 6.29 1.50
CA ALA A 12 7.31 4.96 1.85
C ALA A 12 7.17 3.95 0.69
N VAL A 13 6.05 4.00 -0.05
CA VAL A 13 5.83 3.19 -1.26
C VAL A 13 6.74 3.61 -2.43
N THR A 14 7.09 4.90 -2.50
CA THR A 14 8.00 5.41 -3.53
C THR A 14 9.45 5.00 -3.26
N GLU A 15 9.84 4.96 -1.99
CA GLU A 15 11.19 4.56 -1.56
C GLU A 15 11.45 3.06 -1.76
N ASP A 16 10.44 2.23 -1.50
CA ASP A 16 10.51 0.79 -1.74
C ASP A 16 9.20 0.29 -2.36
N PRO A 17 9.13 0.28 -3.71
CA PRO A 17 7.95 -0.18 -4.42
C PRO A 17 7.82 -1.71 -4.46
N GLU A 18 8.83 -2.48 -4.06
CA GLU A 18 8.77 -3.96 -4.02
C GLU A 18 8.34 -4.48 -2.65
N ASP A 19 8.36 -3.65 -1.62
CA ASP A 19 7.85 -3.98 -0.29
C ASP A 19 6.31 -3.95 -0.24
N ALA A 20 5.71 -5.14 -0.29
CA ALA A 20 4.28 -5.35 -0.22
C ALA A 20 3.62 -4.77 1.05
N VAL A 21 4.36 -4.68 2.16
CA VAL A 21 3.84 -4.15 3.44
C VAL A 21 3.54 -2.66 3.30
N ARG A 22 4.40 -1.91 2.59
CA ARG A 22 4.23 -0.46 2.36
C ARG A 22 2.93 -0.18 1.61
N TRP A 23 2.69 -0.92 0.53
CA TRP A 23 1.45 -0.85 -0.25
C TRP A 23 0.22 -1.18 0.58
N HIS A 24 0.30 -2.20 1.43
CA HIS A 24 -0.79 -2.62 2.29
C HIS A 24 -1.15 -1.53 3.32
N GLN A 25 -0.16 -0.89 3.94
CA GLN A 25 -0.37 0.19 4.91
C GLN A 25 -1.10 1.39 4.30
N VAL A 26 -0.76 1.79 3.07
CA VAL A 26 -1.47 2.87 2.37
C VAL A 26 -2.89 2.46 2.03
N GLY A 27 -3.08 1.22 1.59
CA GLY A 27 -4.38 0.64 1.28
C GLY A 27 -5.33 0.63 2.49
N LEU A 28 -4.83 0.23 3.65
CA LEU A 28 -5.56 0.24 4.92
C LEU A 28 -5.89 1.65 5.38
N HIS A 29 -4.94 2.59 5.29
CA HIS A 29 -5.22 3.98 5.62
C HIS A 29 -6.36 4.55 4.74
N CYS A 30 -6.32 4.30 3.43
CA CYS A 30 -7.39 4.70 2.52
C CYS A 30 -8.74 4.06 2.88
N LEU A 31 -8.75 2.82 3.36
CA LEU A 31 -9.97 2.12 3.78
C LEU A 31 -10.59 2.79 5.01
N CYS A 32 -9.77 3.08 6.02
CA CYS A 32 -10.20 3.78 7.24
C CYS A 32 -10.73 5.19 6.95
N SER A 33 -10.15 5.88 5.96
CA SER A 33 -10.62 7.20 5.51
C SER A 33 -11.73 7.15 4.45
N GLN A 34 -12.36 5.98 4.23
CA GLN A 34 -13.47 5.77 3.28
C GLN A 34 -13.13 6.08 1.80
N GLN A 35 -11.84 6.11 1.44
CA GLN A 35 -11.34 6.34 0.09
C GLN A 35 -11.22 5.02 -0.70
N TYR A 36 -12.34 4.33 -0.90
CA TYR A 36 -12.37 2.94 -1.42
C TYR A 36 -11.65 2.75 -2.76
N LYS A 37 -11.79 3.68 -3.71
CA LYS A 37 -11.08 3.61 -5.02
C LYS A 37 -9.57 3.66 -4.85
N LEU A 38 -9.08 4.46 -3.91
CA LEU A 38 -7.66 4.56 -3.60
C LEU A 38 -7.18 3.34 -2.82
N SER A 39 -7.98 2.84 -1.89
CA SER A 39 -7.68 1.60 -1.16
C SER A 39 -7.45 0.44 -2.12
N GLN A 40 -8.33 0.23 -3.09
CA GLN A 40 -8.18 -0.81 -4.10
C GLN A 40 -6.91 -0.64 -4.94
N LYS A 41 -6.58 0.60 -5.32
CA LYS A 41 -5.35 0.92 -6.08
C LYS A 41 -4.07 0.51 -5.32
N TYR A 42 -4.05 0.69 -4.00
CA TYR A 42 -2.86 0.38 -3.18
C TYR A 42 -2.84 -1.08 -2.68
N LEU A 43 -3.98 -1.76 -2.57
CA LEU A 43 -4.04 -3.17 -2.14
C LEU A 43 -3.75 -4.16 -3.27
N ASN A 44 -4.07 -3.81 -4.54
CA ASN A 44 -3.79 -4.71 -5.67
C ASN A 44 -2.30 -5.03 -5.86
N PRO A 45 -1.37 -4.05 -5.81
CA PRO A 45 0.07 -4.33 -5.88
C PRO A 45 0.57 -5.16 -4.69
N ALA A 46 0.08 -4.90 -3.47
CA ALA A 46 0.44 -5.67 -2.29
C ALA A 46 0.09 -7.15 -2.43
N ALA A 47 -1.12 -7.44 -2.92
CA ALA A 47 -1.56 -8.81 -3.18
C ALA A 47 -0.71 -9.49 -4.27
N TYR A 48 -0.37 -8.77 -5.35
CA TYR A 48 0.47 -9.28 -6.43
C TYR A 48 1.91 -9.57 -5.98
N LEU A 49 2.51 -8.66 -5.21
CA LEU A 49 3.87 -8.82 -4.69
C LEU A 49 3.97 -10.00 -3.71
N ASN A 50 2.97 -10.20 -2.85
CA ASN A 50 2.93 -11.35 -1.95
C ASN A 50 2.86 -12.68 -2.72
N VAL A 51 2.05 -12.76 -3.78
CA VAL A 51 2.00 -13.96 -4.63
C VAL A 51 3.35 -14.20 -5.31
N LYS A 52 3.98 -13.15 -5.85
CA LYS A 52 5.31 -13.24 -6.49
C LYS A 52 6.43 -13.63 -5.53
N LEU A 53 6.33 -13.24 -4.26
CA LEU A 53 7.27 -13.64 -3.21
C LEU A 53 7.07 -15.11 -2.83
N MET A 54 5.82 -15.58 -2.70
CA MET A 54 5.53 -17.00 -2.44
C MET A 54 5.89 -17.94 -3.60
N GLU A 55 5.91 -17.45 -4.85
CA GLU A 55 6.38 -18.22 -6.01
C GLU A 55 7.92 -18.28 -6.13
N LYS A 56 8.64 -17.52 -5.31
CA LYS A 56 10.11 -17.48 -5.30
C LYS A 56 10.75 -18.28 -4.16
N GLU A 57 9.96 -18.91 -3.30
CA GLU A 57 10.42 -19.78 -2.20
C GLU A 57 10.32 -21.27 -2.53
#